data_AF-A0A6N6Q5G7-F1
#
_entry.id   AF-A0A6N6Q5G7-F1
#
_cell.length_a   1.000
_cell.length_b   1.000
_cell.length_c   1.000
_cell.angle_alpha   90.00
_cell.angle_beta   90.00
_cell.angle_gamma   90.00
#
_symmetry.space_group_name_H-M   'P 1'
#
loop_
_entity.id
_entity.type
_entity.pdbx_description
1 polymer ?
#
loop_
_entity_poly.entity_id
_entity_poly.type
_entity_poly.pdbx_seq_one_letter_code
_entity_poly.pdbx_strand_id
1 'polypeptide(L)'
;MRAGAIPSSSNAAGWIAAGILSASLSVAAADAGRSPGGPEFPAELVHFRAISEQAVFAGTGRDTWDRSIRERSYILRDGDRWQMWYNGYNDRRATTHFLGHATSRDGLHWTRSGDRPIHDKGWIEDVCVVKHAGTYHMFSEGRDDVAHWLTSTDGLHWTERGNLDIRRVDGSPIASGPRGTPYPDVKVFASKPATPAGK
;
A
#
# COMPACT_ATOMS: atom_id res chain seq x y z
N MET A 1 -65.04 -9.87 36.33
CA MET A 1 -63.86 -10.47 35.68
C MET A 1 -64.30 -11.18 34.41
N ARG A 2 -63.47 -11.07 33.37
CA ARG A 2 -63.59 -11.57 31.98
C ARG A 2 -64.32 -10.65 30.99
N ALA A 3 -63.59 -10.41 29.90
CA ALA A 3 -63.69 -9.34 28.94
C ALA A 3 -64.73 -9.61 27.85
N GLY A 4 -65.30 -8.52 27.34
CA GLY A 4 -66.14 -8.49 26.16
C GLY A 4 -65.33 -8.50 24.86
N ALA A 5 -65.91 -9.10 23.83
CA ALA A 5 -65.39 -9.24 22.48
C ALA A 5 -65.72 -8.03 21.60
N ILE A 6 -64.86 -7.71 20.62
CA ILE A 6 -65.19 -7.05 19.34
C ILE A 6 -64.25 -7.62 18.25
N PRO A 7 -64.71 -7.81 16.98
CA PRO A 7 -64.16 -8.80 16.05
C PRO A 7 -63.18 -8.25 15.00
N SER A 8 -62.68 -9.20 14.21
CA SER A 8 -61.75 -9.14 13.09
C SER A 8 -62.00 -8.04 12.05
N SER A 9 -60.92 -7.38 11.62
CA SER A 9 -60.80 -6.82 10.29
C SER A 9 -59.53 -7.33 9.61
N SER A 10 -59.72 -7.76 8.36
CA SER A 10 -58.74 -8.28 7.42
C SER A 10 -57.86 -7.15 6.86
N ASN A 11 -56.53 -7.26 6.99
CA ASN A 11 -55.60 -6.44 6.23
C ASN A 11 -55.11 -7.23 5.02
N ALA A 12 -55.58 -6.86 3.83
CA ALA A 12 -55.00 -7.27 2.56
C ALA A 12 -53.68 -6.53 2.37
N ALA A 13 -52.58 -7.29 2.26
CA ALA A 13 -51.27 -6.77 1.93
C ALA A 13 -51.21 -6.37 0.44
N GLY A 14 -50.98 -5.08 0.19
CA GLY A 14 -50.62 -4.57 -1.13
C GLY A 14 -49.17 -4.93 -1.45
N TRP A 15 -48.97 -5.60 -2.58
CA TRP A 15 -47.63 -5.85 -3.15
C TRP A 15 -47.19 -4.63 -3.97
N ILE A 16 -46.11 -3.96 -3.56
CA ILE A 16 -45.38 -3.05 -4.44
C ILE A 16 -44.30 -3.86 -5.13
N ALA A 17 -44.48 -4.11 -6.42
CA ALA A 17 -43.45 -4.65 -7.28
C ALA A 17 -42.40 -3.56 -7.54
N ALA A 18 -41.23 -3.66 -6.90
CA ALA A 18 -40.07 -2.87 -7.25
C ALA A 18 -39.39 -3.52 -8.47
N GLY A 19 -39.58 -2.92 -9.65
CA GLY A 19 -38.87 -3.30 -10.86
C GLY A 19 -37.38 -3.01 -10.72
N ILE A 20 -36.54 -4.04 -10.84
CA ILE A 20 -35.09 -3.89 -10.92
C ILE A 20 -34.76 -3.44 -12.34
N LEU A 21 -34.32 -2.20 -12.49
CA LEU A 21 -33.72 -1.71 -13.73
C LEU A 21 -32.28 -2.25 -13.79
N SER A 22 -32.08 -3.40 -14.45
CA SER A 22 -30.73 -3.86 -14.79
C SER A 22 -30.17 -3.00 -15.92
N ALA A 23 -29.32 -2.04 -15.57
CA ALA A 23 -28.43 -1.40 -16.53
C ALA A 23 -27.22 -2.33 -16.76
N SER A 24 -27.21 -3.03 -17.89
CA SER A 24 -26.04 -3.76 -18.36
C SER A 24 -24.99 -2.74 -18.80
N LEU A 25 -23.98 -2.49 -17.96
CA LEU A 25 -22.81 -1.71 -18.35
C LEU A 25 -21.91 -2.62 -19.19
N SER A 26 -22.06 -2.55 -20.51
CA SER A 26 -21.10 -3.16 -21.43
C SER A 26 -19.78 -2.42 -21.31
N VAL A 27 -18.79 -3.01 -20.63
CA VAL A 27 -17.40 -2.57 -20.75
C VAL A 27 -16.97 -2.92 -22.17
N ALA A 28 -17.05 -1.95 -23.08
CA ALA A 28 -16.22 -2.01 -24.28
C ALA A 28 -14.78 -2.02 -23.78
N ALA A 29 -14.06 -3.12 -23.99
CA ALA A 29 -12.61 -3.09 -23.90
C ALA A 29 -12.17 -1.98 -24.85
N ALA A 30 -11.67 -0.87 -24.29
CA ALA A 30 -10.92 0.08 -25.06
C ALA A 30 -9.68 -0.68 -25.53
N ASP A 31 -9.78 -1.23 -26.73
CA ASP A 31 -8.61 -1.59 -27.50
C ASP A 31 -7.85 -0.27 -27.63
N ALA A 32 -6.84 -0.09 -26.79
CA ALA A 32 -5.99 1.09 -26.81
C ALA A 32 -5.20 0.99 -28.11
N GLY A 33 -5.86 1.41 -29.19
CA GLY A 33 -5.37 1.36 -30.54
C GLY A 33 -4.02 2.07 -30.57
N ARG A 34 -2.95 1.29 -30.64
CA ARG A 34 -1.62 1.81 -30.90
C ARG A 34 -1.68 2.44 -32.28
N SER A 35 -1.70 3.77 -32.36
CA SER A 35 -1.59 4.47 -33.64
C SER A 35 -0.31 4.00 -34.32
N PRO A 36 -0.37 3.42 -35.53
CA PRO A 36 0.82 3.01 -36.25
C PRO A 36 1.72 4.24 -36.45
N GLY A 37 2.94 4.21 -35.90
CA GLY A 37 3.91 5.31 -35.96
C GLY A 37 4.01 6.21 -34.72
N GLY A 38 3.23 5.95 -33.65
CA GLY A 38 3.41 6.61 -32.36
C GLY A 38 4.61 6.08 -31.55
N PRO A 39 5.12 6.84 -30.55
CA PRO A 39 6.18 6.36 -29.66
C PRO A 39 5.72 5.11 -28.89
N GLU A 40 6.69 4.27 -28.51
CA GLU A 40 6.42 3.02 -27.78
C GLU A 40 5.71 3.26 -26.43
N PHE A 41 6.05 4.36 -25.76
CA PHE A 41 5.45 4.79 -24.50
C PHE A 41 4.95 6.25 -24.61
N PRO A 42 3.84 6.60 -23.92
CA PRO A 42 3.41 7.99 -23.76
C PRO A 42 4.53 8.85 -23.14
N ALA A 43 4.63 10.11 -23.59
CA ALA A 43 5.65 11.04 -23.10
C ALA A 43 5.56 11.24 -21.57
N GLU A 44 4.36 11.18 -21.01
CA GLU A 44 4.08 11.29 -19.57
C GLU A 44 4.72 10.16 -18.75
N LEU A 45 5.06 9.03 -19.38
CA LEU A 45 5.72 7.89 -18.72
C LEU A 45 7.25 7.91 -18.87
N VAL A 46 7.80 8.73 -19.76
CA VAL A 46 9.24 8.70 -20.10
C VAL A 46 9.94 10.05 -20.04
N HIS A 47 9.20 11.16 -20.03
CA HIS A 47 9.75 12.53 -19.98
C HIS A 47 9.46 13.18 -18.63
N PHE A 48 10.44 13.14 -17.74
CA PHE A 48 10.37 13.75 -16.42
C PHE A 48 11.20 15.04 -16.39
N ARG A 49 10.67 16.07 -15.72
CA ARG A 49 11.41 17.28 -15.37
C ARG A 49 11.33 17.51 -13.88
N ALA A 50 12.42 18.00 -13.29
CA ALA A 50 12.40 18.46 -11.92
C ALA A 50 11.39 19.61 -11.78
N ILE A 51 10.58 19.56 -10.73
CA ILE A 51 9.62 20.62 -10.40
C ILE A 51 10.26 21.72 -9.53
N SER A 52 11.43 21.44 -8.94
CA SER A 52 12.17 22.29 -8.02
C SER A 52 13.65 21.86 -8.01
N GLU A 53 14.55 22.82 -7.77
CA GLU A 53 15.97 22.53 -7.50
C GLU A 53 16.18 22.02 -6.07
N GLN A 54 15.31 22.42 -5.14
CA GLN A 54 15.34 21.97 -3.75
C GLN A 54 14.50 20.71 -3.57
N ALA A 55 14.94 19.84 -2.65
CA ALA A 55 14.18 18.67 -2.25
C ALA A 55 12.83 19.08 -1.64
N VAL A 56 11.75 18.42 -2.07
CA VAL A 56 10.39 18.64 -1.54
C VAL A 56 10.20 18.11 -0.11
N PHE A 57 11.12 17.27 0.35
CA PHE A 57 11.22 16.80 1.72
C PHE A 57 12.69 16.57 2.07
N ALA A 58 13.13 17.09 3.21
CA ALA A 58 14.50 16.98 3.68
C ALA A 58 14.52 16.66 5.18
N GLY A 59 15.64 16.12 5.67
CA GLY A 59 15.91 16.02 7.11
C GLY A 59 15.80 17.37 7.80
N THR A 60 15.57 17.36 9.11
CA THR A 60 15.28 18.62 9.84
C THR A 60 16.48 19.55 9.92
N GLY A 61 17.70 19.04 9.75
CA GLY A 61 18.97 19.75 10.02
C GLY A 61 19.20 20.09 11.50
N ARG A 62 18.24 19.75 12.38
CA ARG A 62 18.28 20.00 13.81
C ARG A 62 18.74 18.76 14.56
N ASP A 63 18.92 18.88 15.87
CA ASP A 63 19.17 17.71 16.71
C ASP A 63 17.87 16.93 16.98
N THR A 64 17.30 16.32 15.93
CA THR A 64 16.17 15.37 15.99
C THR A 64 16.62 14.00 15.47
N TRP A 65 15.78 12.97 15.63
CA TRP A 65 16.08 11.62 15.14
C TRP A 65 16.22 11.57 13.61
N ASP A 66 15.50 12.45 12.89
CA ASP A 66 15.53 12.64 11.44
C ASP A 66 16.29 13.91 11.02
N ARG A 67 17.40 14.20 11.71
CA ARG A 67 18.31 15.29 11.35
C ARG A 67 18.65 15.25 9.87
N SER A 68 19.03 14.07 9.40
CA SER A 68 19.25 13.72 8.00
C SER A 68 18.22 12.66 7.60
N ILE A 69 18.00 12.52 6.30
CA ILE A 69 17.20 11.43 5.73
C ILE A 69 18.07 10.63 4.77
N ARG A 70 17.79 9.33 4.67
CA ARG A 70 18.49 8.41 3.78
C ARG A 70 17.53 7.86 2.73
N GLU A 71 18.07 7.51 1.58
CA GLU A 71 17.44 6.57 0.67
C GLU A 71 17.19 5.21 1.36
N ARG A 72 16.18 4.43 0.95
CA ARG A 72 15.04 4.77 0.08
C ARG A 72 13.75 5.00 0.89
N SER A 73 13.09 6.14 0.68
CA SER A 73 11.73 6.39 1.15
C SER A 73 10.69 5.79 0.19
N TYR A 74 9.51 5.43 0.68
CA TYR A 74 8.41 4.91 -0.14
C TYR A 74 7.17 5.80 -0.06
N ILE A 75 6.62 6.15 -1.22
CA ILE A 75 5.42 6.98 -1.35
C ILE A 75 4.26 6.15 -1.89
N LEU A 76 3.12 6.18 -1.20
CA LEU A 76 1.88 5.54 -1.63
C LEU A 76 0.74 6.55 -1.60
N ARG A 77 -0.07 6.58 -2.66
CA ARG A 77 -1.37 7.25 -2.63
C ARG A 77 -2.42 6.29 -2.11
N ASP A 78 -3.17 6.71 -1.10
CA ASP A 78 -4.27 5.95 -0.51
C ASP A 78 -5.46 6.88 -0.27
N GLY A 79 -6.51 6.70 -1.06
CA GLY A 79 -7.62 7.64 -1.14
C GLY A 79 -7.19 9.00 -1.69
N ASP A 80 -7.57 10.06 -0.97
CA ASP A 80 -7.26 11.46 -1.31
C ASP A 80 -5.91 11.93 -0.75
N ARG A 81 -5.12 11.03 -0.17
CA ARG A 81 -3.91 11.35 0.56
C ARG A 81 -2.69 10.59 0.06
N TRP A 82 -1.56 11.29 0.07
CA TRP A 82 -0.24 10.71 -0.11
C TRP A 82 0.39 10.42 1.25
N GLN A 83 1.00 9.25 1.36
CA GLN A 83 1.73 8.78 2.52
C GLN A 83 3.17 8.50 2.12
N MET A 84 4.10 8.82 3.00
CA MET A 84 5.52 8.57 2.81
C MET A 84 6.10 7.94 4.06
N TRP A 85 6.70 6.77 3.91
CA TRP A 85 7.56 6.16 4.90
C TRP A 85 9.00 6.47 4.53
N TYR A 86 9.74 7.07 5.46
CA TYR A 86 11.09 7.57 5.18
C TYR A 86 12.05 7.17 6.28
N ASN A 87 13.31 6.92 5.92
CA ASN A 87 14.36 6.66 6.88
C ASN A 87 15.02 7.97 7.31
N GLY A 88 14.93 8.27 8.61
CA GLY A 88 15.64 9.39 9.24
C GLY A 88 16.82 8.88 10.05
N TYR A 89 17.87 9.69 10.15
CA TYR A 89 19.02 9.37 10.99
C TYR A 89 19.69 10.58 11.61
N ASN A 90 20.36 10.31 12.71
CA ASN A 90 21.21 11.26 13.41
C ASN A 90 22.31 10.49 14.13
N ASP A 91 23.51 10.47 13.54
CA ASP A 91 24.69 9.75 14.04
C ASP A 91 25.12 10.19 15.45
N ARG A 92 24.64 11.36 15.91
CA ARG A 92 24.87 11.85 17.28
C ARG A 92 23.97 11.20 18.32
N ARG A 93 22.90 10.53 17.89
CA ARG A 93 21.86 9.95 18.76
C ARG A 93 21.81 8.43 18.72
N ALA A 94 22.01 7.83 17.54
CA ALA A 94 22.00 6.40 17.36
C ALA A 94 22.88 6.00 16.17
N THR A 95 23.32 4.73 16.17
CA THR A 95 24.03 4.11 15.05
C THR A 95 23.09 3.45 14.04
N THR A 96 21.77 3.48 14.30
CA THR A 96 20.74 2.88 13.47
C THR A 96 19.83 3.96 12.88
N HIS A 97 19.21 3.65 11.74
CA HIS A 97 18.17 4.49 11.17
C HIS A 97 16.82 4.28 11.86
N PHE A 98 15.95 5.25 11.65
CA PHE A 98 14.62 5.30 12.23
C PHE A 98 13.58 5.38 11.13
N LEU A 99 12.40 4.79 11.35
CA LEU A 99 11.29 4.89 10.41
C LEU A 99 10.40 6.08 10.76
N GLY A 100 10.24 6.98 9.79
CA GLY A 100 9.35 8.12 9.80
C GLY A 100 8.09 7.94 8.99
N HIS A 101 7.12 8.81 9.25
CA HIS A 101 5.94 8.95 8.41
C HIS A 101 5.62 10.42 8.13
N ALA A 102 5.43 10.74 6.86
CA ALA A 102 4.97 12.06 6.41
C ALA A 102 3.86 11.92 5.38
N THR A 103 3.13 13.01 5.19
CA THR A 103 1.84 12.97 4.49
C THR A 103 1.64 14.20 3.65
N SER A 104 0.92 14.06 2.55
CA SER A 104 0.67 15.16 1.61
C SER A 104 -0.71 15.04 0.98
N ARG A 105 -1.29 16.16 0.56
CA ARG A 105 -2.53 16.19 -0.24
C ARG A 105 -2.25 16.24 -1.74
N ASP A 106 -1.07 16.72 -2.14
CA ASP A 106 -0.69 16.97 -3.53
C ASP A 106 0.55 16.19 -3.98
N GLY A 107 1.23 15.51 -3.05
CA GLY A 107 2.48 14.78 -3.30
C GLY A 107 3.72 15.67 -3.33
N LEU A 108 3.56 16.99 -3.13
CA LEU A 108 4.62 17.99 -3.22
C LEU A 108 4.90 18.64 -1.87
N HIS A 109 3.86 18.97 -1.11
CA HIS A 109 3.99 19.58 0.20
C HIS A 109 3.77 18.53 1.29
N TRP A 110 4.83 18.22 2.04
CA TRP A 110 4.86 17.11 2.99
C TRP A 110 4.85 17.58 4.45
N THR A 111 3.94 17.00 5.24
CA THR A 111 3.83 17.22 6.69
C THR A 111 4.21 15.94 7.42
N ARG A 112 5.23 16.01 8.29
CA ARG A 112 5.59 14.93 9.22
C ARG A 112 4.41 14.62 10.13
N SER A 113 4.18 13.35 10.42
CA SER A 113 3.03 12.93 11.24
C SER A 113 3.26 13.11 12.75
N GLY A 114 4.51 13.36 13.17
CA GLY A 114 4.86 13.58 14.56
C GLY A 114 6.32 14.02 14.72
N ASP A 115 6.73 14.20 15.98
CA ASP A 115 8.09 14.58 16.40
C ASP A 115 8.99 13.37 16.70
N ARG A 116 8.42 12.17 16.72
CA ARG A 116 9.08 10.88 17.01
C ARG A 116 9.02 9.96 15.79
N PRO A 117 9.98 9.02 15.67
CA PRO A 117 9.85 7.96 14.67
C PRO A 117 8.63 7.10 14.99
N ILE A 118 8.01 6.55 13.95
CA ILE A 118 6.89 5.61 14.08
C ILE A 118 7.37 4.18 14.35
N HIS A 119 8.67 3.92 14.14
CA HIS A 119 9.32 2.69 14.53
C HIS A 119 10.79 2.96 14.90
N ASP A 120 11.19 2.49 16.09
CA ASP A 120 12.52 2.71 16.68
C ASP A 120 13.19 1.39 17.11
N LYS A 121 12.63 0.23 16.71
CA LYS A 121 13.13 -1.09 17.07
C LYS A 121 13.58 -1.86 15.83
N GLY A 122 14.69 -2.57 15.94
CA GLY A 122 15.20 -3.36 14.83
C GLY A 122 15.79 -2.50 13.70
N TRP A 123 16.26 -3.18 12.66
CA TRP A 123 16.79 -2.55 11.46
C TRP A 123 15.65 -2.52 10.44
N ILE A 124 15.23 -1.34 10.00
CA ILE A 124 14.22 -1.16 8.97
C ILE A 124 14.76 -0.11 8.01
N GLU A 125 15.17 -0.53 6.84
CA GLU A 125 15.65 0.34 5.78
C GLU A 125 15.03 -0.07 4.45
N ASP A 126 15.17 0.80 3.45
CA ASP A 126 14.87 0.43 2.06
C ASP A 126 13.46 -0.15 1.90
N VAL A 127 12.50 0.60 2.43
CA VAL A 127 11.12 0.15 2.59
C VAL A 127 10.39 0.11 1.24
N CYS A 128 9.54 -0.90 1.08
CA CYS A 128 8.52 -0.98 0.03
C CYS A 128 7.17 -1.28 0.67
N VAL A 129 6.16 -0.43 0.43
CA VAL A 129 4.85 -0.55 1.08
C VAL A 129 3.76 -0.80 0.04
N VAL A 130 3.04 -1.92 0.18
CA VAL A 130 1.86 -2.22 -0.63
C VAL A 130 0.63 -2.34 0.26
N LYS A 131 -0.54 -1.93 -0.24
CA LYS A 131 -1.81 -2.10 0.46
C LYS A 131 -2.65 -3.17 -0.22
N HIS A 132 -3.07 -4.19 0.53
CA HIS A 132 -3.92 -5.26 0.04
C HIS A 132 -4.99 -5.62 1.08
N ALA A 133 -6.25 -5.74 0.64
CA ALA A 133 -7.38 -6.11 1.50
C ALA A 133 -7.47 -5.31 2.81
N GLY A 134 -7.21 -4.00 2.76
CA GLY A 134 -7.26 -3.10 3.92
C GLY A 134 -6.04 -3.16 4.85
N THR A 135 -5.02 -3.97 4.53
CA THR A 135 -3.78 -4.10 5.30
C THR A 135 -2.61 -3.52 4.50
N TYR A 136 -1.75 -2.75 5.14
CA TYR A 136 -0.45 -2.38 4.60
C TYR A 136 0.57 -3.47 4.92
N HIS A 137 1.41 -3.75 3.92
CA HIS A 137 2.52 -4.67 3.98
C HIS A 137 3.78 -3.87 3.68
N MET A 138 4.69 -3.77 4.65
CA MET A 138 6.00 -3.18 4.47
C MET A 138 7.02 -4.30 4.35
N PHE A 139 7.73 -4.32 3.23
CA PHE A 139 8.90 -5.15 3.02
C PHE A 139 10.11 -4.25 3.16
N SER A 140 11.07 -4.65 3.97
CA SER A 140 12.23 -3.83 4.30
C SER A 140 13.50 -4.65 4.29
N GLU A 141 14.62 -3.97 4.12
CA GLU A 141 15.92 -4.48 4.49
C GLU A 141 16.02 -4.52 6.02
N GLY A 142 16.26 -5.72 6.55
CA GLY A 142 16.52 -5.97 7.96
C GLY A 142 18.00 -6.11 8.26
N ARG A 143 18.30 -6.58 9.47
CA ARG A 143 19.68 -6.82 9.92
C ARG A 143 20.40 -7.80 8.99
N ASP A 144 21.69 -7.55 8.75
CA ASP A 144 22.56 -8.36 7.88
C ASP A 144 22.03 -8.47 6.43
N ASP A 145 21.35 -7.42 5.96
CA ASP A 145 20.67 -7.32 4.65
C ASP A 145 19.64 -8.43 4.42
N VAL A 146 19.04 -8.96 5.50
CA VAL A 146 18.00 -9.98 5.41
C VAL A 146 16.63 -9.30 5.31
N ALA A 147 15.96 -9.50 4.17
CA ALA A 147 14.64 -8.95 3.96
C ALA A 147 13.61 -9.54 4.94
N HIS A 148 12.76 -8.68 5.48
CA HIS A 148 11.70 -9.02 6.42
C HIS A 148 10.41 -8.28 6.07
N TRP A 149 9.31 -8.64 6.75
CA TRP A 149 7.99 -8.11 6.46
C TRP A 149 7.27 -7.66 7.72
N LEU A 150 6.58 -6.53 7.62
CA LEU A 150 5.74 -5.95 8.65
C LEU A 150 4.33 -5.69 8.11
N THR A 151 3.34 -5.75 9.00
CA THR A 151 1.95 -5.39 8.68
C THR A 151 1.44 -4.25 9.53
N SER A 152 0.56 -3.43 8.95
CA SER A 152 -0.18 -2.40 9.66
C SER A 152 -1.58 -2.24 9.08
N THR A 153 -2.55 -1.82 9.90
CA THR A 153 -3.90 -1.44 9.43
C THR A 153 -4.05 0.07 9.25
N ASP A 154 -3.12 0.87 9.79
CA ASP A 154 -3.18 2.34 9.77
C ASP A 154 -1.92 3.00 9.17
N GLY A 155 -0.91 2.21 8.81
CA GLY A 155 0.35 2.69 8.26
C GLY A 155 1.30 3.33 9.28
N LEU A 156 0.90 3.38 10.56
CA LEU A 156 1.65 4.03 11.64
C LEU A 156 2.17 2.99 12.64
N HIS A 157 1.33 2.03 13.02
CA HIS A 157 1.66 0.99 13.98
C HIS A 157 1.95 -0.31 13.23
N TRP A 158 3.21 -0.73 13.26
CA TRP A 158 3.71 -1.87 12.51
C TRP A 158 3.96 -3.08 13.40
N THR A 159 3.51 -4.25 12.94
CA THR A 159 3.75 -5.55 13.56
C THR A 159 4.73 -6.34 12.70
N GLU A 160 5.88 -6.69 13.27
CA GLU A 160 6.89 -7.57 12.66
C GLU A 160 6.31 -8.96 12.38
N ARG A 161 6.56 -9.48 11.18
CA ARG A 161 6.18 -10.84 10.76
C ARG A 161 7.39 -11.76 10.57
N GLY A 162 8.60 -11.20 10.60
CA GLY A 162 9.86 -11.95 10.48
C GLY A 162 10.41 -11.94 9.05
N ASN A 163 11.51 -12.68 8.90
CA ASN A 163 12.28 -12.75 7.66
C ASN A 163 11.46 -13.40 6.53
N LEU A 164 11.68 -12.92 5.30
CA LEU A 164 11.08 -13.52 4.11
C LEU A 164 11.67 -14.91 3.84
N ASP A 165 10.80 -15.88 3.61
CA ASP A 165 11.17 -17.19 3.06
C ASP A 165 11.28 -17.10 1.53
N ILE A 166 12.51 -16.88 1.06
CA ILE A 166 12.83 -16.76 -0.36
C ILE A 166 13.38 -18.10 -0.86
N ARG A 167 12.78 -18.63 -1.92
CA ARG A 167 13.12 -19.95 -2.47
C ARG A 167 13.47 -19.86 -3.95
N ARG A 168 14.24 -20.83 -4.43
CA ARG A 168 14.45 -21.03 -5.87
C ARG A 168 13.12 -21.43 -6.52
N VAL A 169 13.08 -21.38 -7.85
CA VAL A 169 11.91 -21.78 -8.65
C VAL A 169 11.48 -23.23 -8.37
N ASP A 170 12.45 -24.10 -8.07
CA ASP A 170 12.21 -25.50 -7.69
C ASP A 170 11.72 -25.68 -6.24
N GLY A 171 11.53 -24.59 -5.48
CA GLY A 171 11.10 -24.61 -4.09
C GLY A 171 12.21 -24.89 -3.08
N SER A 172 13.46 -25.10 -3.52
CA SER A 172 14.59 -25.29 -2.62
C SER A 172 15.01 -23.98 -1.93
N PRO A 173 15.56 -24.03 -0.71
CA PRO A 173 16.01 -22.84 -0.01
C PRO A 173 17.24 -22.22 -0.70
N ILE A 174 17.32 -20.89 -0.70
CA ILE A 174 18.53 -20.17 -1.13
C ILE A 174 19.60 -20.15 -0.02
N ALA A 175 20.88 -20.04 -0.39
CA ALA A 175 22.00 -20.02 0.56
C ALA A 175 21.95 -18.77 1.44
N SER A 176 22.12 -18.89 2.76
CA SER A 176 22.09 -17.77 3.72
C SER A 176 23.00 -16.60 3.33
N GLY A 177 22.59 -15.37 3.64
CA GLY A 177 23.38 -14.16 3.43
C GLY A 177 22.55 -12.96 2.98
N PRO A 178 23.21 -11.86 2.63
CA PRO A 178 22.58 -10.63 2.16
C PRO A 178 21.59 -10.87 1.00
N ARG A 179 20.46 -10.17 1.04
CA ARG A 179 19.39 -10.21 0.01
C ARG A 179 19.11 -8.85 -0.62
N GLY A 180 19.58 -7.77 0.02
CA GLY A 180 19.32 -6.40 -0.40
C GLY A 180 17.84 -6.01 -0.30
N THR A 181 17.51 -4.88 -0.93
CA THR A 181 16.18 -4.26 -0.90
C THR A 181 15.09 -5.13 -1.54
N PRO A 182 14.02 -5.50 -0.82
CA PRO A 182 12.89 -6.19 -1.44
C PRO A 182 12.05 -5.22 -2.28
N TYR A 183 11.75 -5.61 -3.53
CA TYR A 183 10.73 -4.95 -4.35
C TYR A 183 9.66 -5.98 -4.77
N PRO A 184 8.64 -6.22 -3.92
CA PRO A 184 7.55 -7.12 -4.26
C PRO A 184 6.70 -6.57 -5.40
N ASP A 185 6.48 -7.39 -6.42
CA ASP A 185 5.43 -7.18 -7.41
C ASP A 185 4.22 -8.03 -7.02
N VAL A 186 3.11 -7.37 -6.68
CA VAL A 186 1.85 -8.06 -6.38
C VAL A 186 1.14 -8.38 -7.69
N LYS A 187 1.49 -9.53 -8.28
CA LYS A 187 0.73 -10.06 -9.42
C LYS A 187 -0.60 -10.61 -8.92
N VAL A 188 -1.69 -9.89 -9.21
CA VAL A 188 -3.05 -10.43 -9.08
C VAL A 188 -3.23 -11.48 -10.18
N PHE A 189 -2.96 -12.74 -9.86
CA PHE A 189 -3.38 -13.83 -10.73
C PHE A 189 -4.91 -13.87 -10.70
N ALA A 190 -5.56 -13.50 -11.79
CA ALA A 190 -6.95 -13.88 -11.99
C ALA A 190 -7.01 -15.40 -11.88
N SER A 191 -7.72 -15.92 -10.86
CA SER A 191 -7.93 -17.35 -10.72
C SER A 191 -8.49 -17.89 -12.04
N LYS A 192 -7.79 -18.82 -12.68
CA LYS A 192 -8.29 -19.49 -13.88
C LYS A 192 -9.66 -20.09 -13.52
N PRO A 193 -10.76 -19.78 -14.24
CA PRO A 193 -12.06 -20.34 -13.91
C PRO A 193 -11.96 -21.86 -13.90
N ALA A 194 -12.50 -22.47 -12.84
CA ALA A 194 -12.53 -23.92 -12.71
C ALA A 194 -13.22 -24.49 -13.96
N THR A 195 -12.55 -25.43 -14.63
CA THR A 195 -13.16 -26.17 -15.74
C THR A 195 -14.37 -26.92 -15.18
N PRO A 196 -15.58 -26.73 -15.72
CA PRO A 196 -16.74 -27.49 -15.26
C PRO A 196 -16.45 -28.98 -15.40
N ALA A 197 -16.68 -29.74 -14.34
CA ALA A 197 -16.62 -31.19 -14.41
C ALA A 197 -17.60 -31.67 -15.50
N GLY A 198 -17.09 -32.37 -16.50
CA GLY A 198 -17.89 -32.96 -17.56
C GLY A 198 -18.96 -33.89 -16.98
N LYS A 199 -20.16 -33.82 -17.56
CA LYS A 199 -21.23 -34.80 -17.33
C LYS A 199 -20.92 -36.11 -18.03
#